data_AF-A0A522QXG3-F1
#
_entry.id   AF-A0A522QXG3-F1
#
_cell.length_a   1.000
_cell.length_b   1.000
_cell.length_c   1.000
_cell.angle_alpha   90.00
_cell.angle_beta   90.00
_cell.angle_gamma   90.00
#
_symmetry.space_group_name_H-M   'P 1'
#
loop_
_entity.id
_entity.type
_entity.pdbx_description
1 polymer ?
#
loop_
_entity_poly.entity_id
_entity_poly.type
_entity_poly.pdbx_seq_one_letter_code
_entity_poly.pdbx_strand_id
1 'polypeptide(L)'
;MRTNNPVLREKVFQNLPATGEAMTLNGTIARTGLLLVLMLITGWWTWNRFMVVSATGDVAGAFNAVAPFMWGGLIVGFALAIAGSFKPNWSPVTAPLYAIAEGTCLGALSALFEYQYHGIVLQAIMASIGVLVVMLFLYRTGIIKVSQKFRTGVIAATGGIVLLYLVQWGLSAFTHYSIPFVNG
;
A
#
# COMPACT_ATOMS: atom_id res chain seq x y z
N MET A 1 27.06 -13.54 -7.50
CA MET A 1 26.66 -12.72 -8.66
C MET A 1 26.73 -11.25 -8.24
N ARG A 2 27.64 -10.45 -8.81
CA ARG A 2 27.75 -9.01 -8.47
C ARG A 2 26.60 -8.25 -9.13
N THR A 3 25.59 -7.86 -8.36
CA THR A 3 24.51 -7.02 -8.87
C THR A 3 24.95 -5.55 -8.90
N ASN A 4 24.72 -4.87 -10.02
CA ASN A 4 25.00 -3.44 -10.16
C ASN A 4 23.91 -2.56 -9.48
N ASN A 5 22.88 -3.19 -8.91
CA ASN A 5 21.82 -2.50 -8.20
C ASN A 5 22.37 -1.90 -6.89
N PRO A 6 22.38 -0.56 -6.73
CA PRO A 6 22.89 0.09 -5.52
C PRO A 6 22.16 -0.33 -4.23
N VAL A 7 20.92 -0.84 -4.31
CA VAL A 7 20.12 -1.32 -3.18
C VAL A 7 20.57 -2.70 -2.67
N LEU A 8 21.20 -3.52 -3.52
CA LEU A 8 21.51 -4.93 -3.22
C LEU A 8 23.02 -5.21 -3.16
N ARG A 9 23.85 -4.18 -2.93
CA ARG A 9 25.31 -4.35 -2.84
C ARG A 9 25.72 -4.94 -1.49
N GLU A 10 26.54 -6.00 -1.50
CA GLU A 10 27.14 -6.63 -0.30
C GLU A 10 27.82 -5.61 0.64
N LYS A 11 28.41 -4.55 0.09
CA LYS A 11 29.06 -3.47 0.86
C LYS A 11 28.09 -2.69 1.75
N VAL A 12 26.80 -2.63 1.40
CA VAL A 12 25.75 -2.01 2.24
C VAL A 12 25.50 -2.86 3.48
N PHE A 13 25.58 -4.19 3.35
CA PHE A 13 25.39 -5.12 4.47
C PHE A 13 26.65 -5.30 5.34
N GLN A 14 27.85 -5.07 4.79
CA GLN A 14 29.13 -5.19 5.52
C GLN A 14 29.48 -3.95 6.36
N ASN A 15 29.02 -2.76 5.97
CA ASN A 15 29.31 -1.49 6.67
C ASN A 15 28.18 -1.04 7.62
N LEU A 16 27.27 -1.94 8.01
CA LEU A 16 26.31 -1.63 9.06
C LEU A 16 27.07 -1.62 10.40
N PRO A 17 27.14 -0.47 11.10
CA PRO A 17 27.80 -0.44 12.39
C PRO A 17 27.11 -1.46 13.30
N ALA A 18 27.88 -2.37 13.89
CA ALA A 18 27.42 -3.30 14.94
C ALA A 18 27.06 -2.57 16.26
N THR A 19 26.79 -1.26 16.18
CA THR A 19 26.45 -0.34 17.25
C THR A 19 24.94 -0.08 17.32
N GLY A 20 24.13 -0.82 16.55
CA GLY A 20 22.67 -0.76 16.56
C GLY A 20 22.04 -2.01 17.15
N GLU A 21 20.95 -1.83 17.89
CA GLU A 21 20.11 -2.91 18.41
C GLU A 21 19.68 -3.85 17.26
N ALA A 22 19.84 -5.17 17.45
CA ALA A 22 19.49 -6.15 16.43
C ALA A 22 18.01 -6.00 16.04
N MET A 23 17.69 -6.09 14.74
CA MET A 23 16.33 -5.94 14.24
C MET A 23 15.41 -7.01 14.84
N THR A 24 14.55 -6.62 15.79
CA THR A 24 13.59 -7.54 16.40
C THR A 24 12.28 -7.56 15.61
N LEU A 25 11.61 -8.71 15.62
CA LEU A 25 10.26 -8.86 15.06
C LEU A 25 9.31 -7.87 15.74
N ASN A 26 9.36 -7.77 17.08
CA ASN A 26 8.53 -6.84 17.84
C ASN A 26 8.79 -5.37 17.49
N GLY A 27 10.06 -4.97 17.31
CA GLY A 27 10.41 -3.61 16.90
C GLY A 27 9.92 -3.29 15.49
N THR A 28 9.96 -4.26 14.59
CA THR A 28 9.45 -4.10 13.21
C THR A 28 7.94 -3.92 13.21
N ILE A 29 7.21 -4.74 13.97
CA ILE A 29 5.74 -4.65 14.09
C ILE A 29 5.32 -3.30 14.67
N ALA A 30 6.02 -2.81 15.71
CA ALA A 30 5.72 -1.51 16.31
C ALA A 30 5.94 -0.36 15.31
N ARG A 31 7.04 -0.40 14.55
CA ARG A 31 7.36 0.62 13.54
C ARG A 31 6.37 0.60 12.37
N THR A 32 6.01 -0.58 11.85
CA THR A 32 5.01 -0.67 10.77
C THR A 32 3.62 -0.23 11.24
N GLY A 33 3.23 -0.59 12.46
CA GLY A 33 1.99 -0.13 13.08
C GLY A 33 1.94 1.39 13.25
N LEU A 34 3.01 2.00 13.76
CA LEU A 34 3.12 3.46 13.90
C LEU A 34 3.00 4.18 12.55
N LEU A 35 3.72 3.69 11.52
CA LEU A 35 3.65 4.27 10.18
C LEU A 35 2.25 4.14 9.57
N LEU A 36 1.59 2.99 9.77
CA LEU A 36 0.22 2.76 9.31
C LEU A 36 -0.76 3.73 10.00
N VAL A 37 -0.63 3.94 11.31
CA VAL A 37 -1.47 4.90 12.05
C VAL A 37 -1.26 6.32 11.54
N LEU A 38 0.00 6.74 11.32
CA LEU A 38 0.29 8.06 10.76
C LEU A 38 -0.37 8.27 9.39
N MET A 39 -0.27 7.28 8.51
CA MET A 39 -0.89 7.29 7.18
C MET A 39 -2.41 7.36 7.27
N LEU A 40 -3.03 6.61 8.19
CA LEU A 40 -4.49 6.63 8.37
C LEU A 40 -4.99 7.96 8.91
N ILE A 41 -4.27 8.58 9.85
CA ILE A 41 -4.64 9.88 10.41
C ILE A 41 -4.62 10.94 9.30
N THR A 42 -3.56 10.97 8.49
CA THR A 42 -3.43 11.98 7.43
C THR A 42 -4.40 11.72 6.28
N GLY A 43 -4.64 10.45 5.93
CA GLY A 43 -5.65 10.08 4.94
C GLY A 43 -7.08 10.40 5.40
N TRP A 44 -7.42 10.10 6.65
CA TRP A 44 -8.71 10.46 7.23
C TRP A 44 -8.92 11.97 7.27
N TRP A 45 -7.87 12.74 7.62
CA TRP A 45 -7.92 14.19 7.62
C TRP A 45 -8.20 14.75 6.22
N THR A 46 -7.50 14.28 5.19
CA THR A 46 -7.74 14.73 3.80
C THR A 46 -9.12 14.29 3.30
N TRP A 47 -9.57 13.08 3.64
CA TRP A 47 -10.91 12.60 3.28
C TRP A 47 -12.02 13.43 3.91
N ASN A 48 -11.90 13.77 5.21
CA ASN A 48 -12.88 14.62 5.90
C ASN A 48 -12.98 16.01 5.25
N ARG A 49 -11.84 16.59 4.86
CA ARG A 49 -11.78 17.89 4.16
C ARG A 49 -12.55 17.85 2.83
N PHE A 50 -12.45 16.77 2.06
CA PHE A 50 -13.25 16.60 0.85
C PHE A 50 -14.75 16.55 1.17
N MET A 51 -15.13 15.71 2.14
CA MET A 51 -16.54 15.46 2.48
C MET A 51 -17.26 16.70 3.01
N VAL A 52 -16.57 17.54 3.78
CA VAL A 52 -17.12 18.81 4.28
C VAL A 52 -17.39 19.80 3.14
N VAL A 53 -16.47 19.91 2.17
CA VAL A 53 -16.65 20.84 1.04
C VAL A 53 -17.68 20.30 0.06
N SER A 54 -17.68 19.00 -0.23
CA SER A 54 -18.67 18.37 -1.11
C SER A 54 -20.09 18.43 -0.55
N ALA A 55 -20.26 18.43 0.78
CA ALA A 55 -21.56 18.60 1.44
C ALA A 55 -22.20 19.99 1.19
N THR A 56 -21.41 20.98 0.75
CA THR A 56 -21.90 22.32 0.40
C THR A 56 -22.49 22.37 -1.02
N GLY A 57 -22.48 21.25 -1.75
CA GLY A 57 -23.00 21.14 -3.13
C GLY A 57 -22.02 21.57 -4.22
N ASP A 58 -20.84 22.07 -3.85
CA ASP A 58 -19.78 22.47 -4.78
C ASP A 58 -18.72 21.36 -4.93
N VAL A 59 -18.98 20.45 -5.88
CA VAL A 59 -18.07 19.35 -6.21
C VAL A 59 -16.76 19.88 -6.83
N ALA A 60 -16.82 20.96 -7.61
CA ALA A 60 -15.62 21.57 -8.20
C ALA A 60 -14.73 22.22 -7.12
N GLY A 61 -15.34 22.84 -6.11
CA GLY A 61 -14.66 23.31 -4.91
C GLY A 61 -14.01 22.19 -4.11
N ALA A 62 -14.67 21.04 -3.97
CA ALA A 62 -14.14 19.87 -3.26
C ALA A 62 -12.88 19.28 -3.95
N PHE A 63 -12.91 19.19 -5.28
CA PHE A 63 -11.73 18.78 -6.06
C PHE A 63 -10.58 19.79 -5.92
N ASN A 64 -10.85 21.10 -6.01
CA ASN A 64 -9.80 22.12 -5.83
C ASN A 64 -9.22 22.13 -4.40
N ALA A 65 -10.03 21.84 -3.38
CA ALA A 65 -9.57 21.77 -2.00
C ALA A 65 -8.60 20.60 -1.75
N VAL A 66 -8.68 19.55 -2.56
CA VAL A 66 -7.95 18.29 -2.36
C VAL A 66 -6.86 18.05 -3.40
N ALA A 67 -6.99 18.61 -4.60
CA ALA A 67 -5.99 18.58 -5.66
C ALA A 67 -4.56 18.95 -5.21
N PRO A 68 -4.31 20.03 -4.42
CA PRO A 68 -2.96 20.34 -3.97
C PRO A 68 -2.39 19.30 -3.00
N PHE A 69 -3.24 18.65 -2.20
CA PHE A 69 -2.81 17.56 -1.30
C PHE A 69 -2.58 16.25 -2.03
N MET A 70 -3.37 15.97 -3.07
CA MET A 70 -3.18 14.81 -3.93
C MET A 70 -1.86 14.90 -4.70
N TRP A 71 -1.65 16.00 -5.44
CA TRP A 71 -0.43 16.20 -6.22
C TRP A 71 0.78 16.48 -5.34
N GLY A 72 0.61 17.26 -4.27
CA GLY A 72 1.67 17.52 -3.29
C GLY A 72 2.09 16.23 -2.59
N GLY A 73 1.14 15.42 -2.12
CA GLY A 73 1.40 14.13 -1.50
C GLY A 73 2.09 13.14 -2.45
N LEU A 74 1.65 13.07 -3.71
CA LEU A 74 2.25 12.20 -4.72
C LEU A 74 3.69 12.61 -5.04
N ILE A 75 3.93 13.90 -5.30
CA ILE A 75 5.27 14.40 -5.68
C ILE A 75 6.23 14.29 -4.49
N VAL A 76 5.79 14.71 -3.30
CA VAL A 76 6.62 14.66 -2.08
C VAL A 76 6.85 13.21 -1.64
N GLY A 77 5.82 12.36 -1.67
CA GLY A 77 5.92 10.93 -1.37
C GLY A 77 6.90 10.24 -2.32
N PHE A 78 6.77 10.47 -3.61
CA PHE A 78 7.67 9.92 -4.62
C PHE A 78 9.12 10.39 -4.43
N ALA A 79 9.33 11.69 -4.19
CA ALA A 79 10.66 12.23 -3.93
C ALA A 79 11.29 11.64 -2.66
N LEU A 80 10.52 11.48 -1.58
CA LEU A 80 10.98 10.88 -0.33
C LEU A 80 11.28 9.38 -0.48
N ALA A 81 10.49 8.65 -1.28
CA ALA A 81 10.74 7.24 -1.59
C ALA A 81 12.06 7.06 -2.34
N ILE A 82 12.32 7.91 -3.35
CA ILE A 82 13.59 7.91 -4.08
C ILE A 82 14.75 8.29 -3.15
N ALA A 83 14.61 9.37 -2.37
CA ALA A 83 15.64 9.83 -1.45
C ALA A 83 15.98 8.76 -0.38
N GLY A 84 14.96 8.10 0.18
CA GLY A 84 15.13 7.00 1.12
C GLY A 84 15.80 5.77 0.50
N SER A 85 15.54 5.49 -0.78
CA SER A 85 16.17 4.38 -1.51
C SER A 85 17.67 4.60 -1.73
N PHE A 86 18.10 5.85 -1.96
CA PHE A 86 19.52 6.19 -2.11
C PHE A 86 20.24 6.37 -0.76
N LYS A 87 19.54 6.77 0.31
CA LYS A 87 20.11 6.93 1.66
C LYS A 87 19.29 6.16 2.72
N PRO A 88 19.53 4.85 2.88
CA PRO A 88 18.83 4.02 3.86
C PRO A 88 19.04 4.48 5.32
N ASN A 89 20.18 5.14 5.61
CA ASN A 89 20.49 5.66 6.95
C ASN A 89 19.50 6.74 7.43
N TRP A 90 18.74 7.37 6.52
CA TRP A 90 17.76 8.41 6.85
C TRP A 90 16.34 7.86 7.05
N SER A 91 16.19 6.53 7.00
CA SER A 91 14.92 5.83 7.21
C SER A 91 14.10 6.28 8.42
N PRO A 92 14.69 6.61 9.60
CA PRO A 92 13.90 7.06 10.76
C PRO A 92 13.12 8.37 10.52
N VAL A 93 13.60 9.23 9.61
CA VAL A 93 13.01 10.53 9.32
C VAL A 93 12.22 10.48 8.01
N THR A 94 12.73 9.79 6.99
CA THR A 94 12.05 9.69 5.70
C THR A 94 10.80 8.83 5.76
N ALA A 95 10.76 7.79 6.59
CA ALA A 95 9.59 6.90 6.65
C ALA A 95 8.34 7.57 7.24
N PRO A 96 8.39 8.29 8.38
CA PRO A 96 7.22 9.03 8.87
C PRO A 96 6.76 10.14 7.93
N LEU A 97 7.70 10.89 7.34
CA LEU A 97 7.37 11.94 6.36
C LEU A 97 6.72 11.36 5.11
N TYR A 98 7.22 10.23 4.62
CA TYR A 98 6.63 9.49 3.51
C TYR A 98 5.22 9.02 3.85
N ALA A 99 5.00 8.43 5.03
CA ALA A 99 3.68 7.96 5.46
C ALA A 99 2.66 9.11 5.54
N ILE A 100 3.09 10.30 5.99
CA ILE A 100 2.23 11.48 6.03
C ILE A 100 1.86 11.93 4.62
N ALA A 101 2.85 12.09 3.74
CA ALA A 101 2.65 12.54 2.36
C ALA A 101 1.77 11.57 1.56
N GLU A 102 2.08 10.27 1.60
CA GLU A 102 1.26 9.23 0.97
C GLU A 102 -0.14 9.17 1.56
N GLY A 103 -0.29 9.27 2.88
CA GLY A 103 -1.61 9.27 3.50
C GLY A 103 -2.48 10.41 3.00
N THR A 104 -1.95 11.62 2.82
CA THR A 104 -2.71 12.73 2.22
C THR A 104 -3.10 12.47 0.76
N CYS A 105 -2.24 11.82 -0.03
CA CYS A 105 -2.54 11.46 -1.41
C CYS A 105 -3.62 10.37 -1.50
N LEU A 106 -3.48 9.32 -0.70
CA LEU A 106 -4.45 8.23 -0.64
C LEU A 106 -5.80 8.70 -0.09
N GLY A 107 -5.82 9.56 0.94
CA GLY A 107 -7.06 10.15 1.47
C GLY A 107 -7.80 11.00 0.43
N ALA A 108 -7.05 11.73 -0.40
CA ALA A 108 -7.60 12.47 -1.53
C ALA A 108 -8.26 11.53 -2.55
N LEU A 109 -7.53 10.50 -3.01
CA LEU A 109 -8.02 9.51 -3.97
C LEU A 109 -9.22 8.73 -3.42
N SER A 110 -9.15 8.30 -2.17
CA SER A 110 -10.25 7.65 -1.46
C SER A 110 -11.51 8.51 -1.49
N ALA A 111 -11.39 9.82 -1.24
CA ALA A 111 -12.54 10.71 -1.27
C ALA A 111 -13.22 10.78 -2.66
N LEU A 112 -12.43 10.72 -3.74
CA LEU A 112 -12.96 10.67 -5.10
C LEU A 112 -13.72 9.38 -5.38
N PHE A 113 -13.18 8.24 -4.95
CA PHE A 113 -13.84 6.95 -5.11
C PHE A 113 -15.09 6.83 -4.25
N GLU A 114 -15.10 7.40 -3.05
CA GLU A 114 -16.28 7.40 -2.18
C GLU A 114 -17.43 8.23 -2.77
N TYR A 115 -17.12 9.34 -3.46
CA TYR A 115 -18.13 10.14 -4.15
C TYR A 115 -18.79 9.37 -5.30
N GLN A 116 -18.00 8.62 -6.07
CA GLN A 116 -18.52 7.82 -7.18
C GLN A 116 -19.19 6.53 -6.70
N TYR A 117 -18.67 5.94 -5.62
CA TYR A 117 -19.10 4.67 -5.06
C TYR A 117 -19.13 4.75 -3.52
N HIS A 118 -20.29 5.11 -2.99
CA HIS A 118 -20.49 5.24 -1.55
C HIS A 118 -20.22 3.93 -0.79
N GLY A 119 -19.46 4.02 0.30
CA GLY A 119 -19.17 2.93 1.23
C GLY A 119 -18.00 2.02 0.86
N ILE A 120 -17.46 2.10 -0.37
CA ILE A 120 -16.41 1.17 -0.82
C ILE A 120 -15.10 1.42 -0.09
N VAL A 121 -14.78 2.68 0.22
CA VAL A 121 -13.50 3.03 0.83
C VAL A 121 -13.38 2.42 2.22
N LEU A 122 -14.41 2.55 3.04
CA LEU A 122 -14.39 2.03 4.41
C LEU A 122 -14.23 0.51 4.41
N GLN A 123 -14.93 -0.20 3.52
CA GLN A 123 -14.82 -1.65 3.37
C GLN A 123 -13.42 -2.07 2.91
N ALA A 124 -12.83 -1.37 1.94
CA ALA A 124 -11.49 -1.67 1.43
C ALA A 124 -10.40 -1.46 2.50
N ILE A 125 -10.51 -0.38 3.29
CA ILE A 125 -9.58 -0.09 4.39
C ILE A 125 -9.71 -1.15 5.49
N MET A 126 -10.94 -1.47 5.91
CA MET A 126 -11.18 -2.51 6.93
C MET A 126 -10.66 -3.87 6.49
N ALA A 127 -10.88 -4.26 5.23
CA ALA A 127 -10.35 -5.50 4.68
C ALA A 127 -8.81 -5.51 4.72
N SER A 128 -8.17 -4.42 4.29
CA SER A 128 -6.71 -4.32 4.25
C SER A 128 -6.06 -4.36 5.64
N ILE A 129 -6.60 -3.58 6.59
CA ILE A 129 -6.13 -3.57 7.99
C ILE A 129 -6.42 -4.92 8.63
N GLY A 130 -7.60 -5.50 8.38
CA GLY A 130 -8.00 -6.80 8.90
C GLY A 130 -7.01 -7.90 8.51
N VAL A 131 -6.69 -8.01 7.21
CA VAL A 131 -5.70 -8.96 6.71
C VAL A 131 -4.33 -8.71 7.34
N LEU A 132 -3.89 -7.44 7.44
CA LEU A 132 -2.61 -7.10 8.05
C LEU A 132 -2.54 -7.50 9.53
N VAL A 133 -3.58 -7.23 10.31
CA VAL A 133 -3.65 -7.58 11.73
C VAL A 133 -3.69 -9.10 11.93
N VAL A 134 -4.50 -9.80 11.14
CA VAL A 134 -4.57 -11.27 11.17
C VAL A 134 -3.21 -11.88 10.84
N MET A 135 -2.55 -11.39 9.78
CA MET A 135 -1.25 -11.91 9.38
C MET A 135 -0.16 -11.60 10.41
N LEU A 136 -0.17 -10.39 10.98
CA LEU A 136 0.75 -10.02 12.06
C LEU A 136 0.58 -10.92 13.29
N PHE A 137 -0.67 -11.20 13.68
CA PHE A 137 -0.96 -12.10 14.79
C PHE A 137 -0.46 -13.52 14.50
N LEU A 138 -0.73 -14.05 13.30
CA LEU A 138 -0.28 -15.37 12.87
C LEU A 138 1.26 -15.48 12.81
N TYR A 139 1.95 -14.43 12.36
CA TYR A 139 3.42 -14.39 12.38
C TYR A 139 4.00 -14.29 13.78
N ARG A 140 3.40 -13.47 14.65
CA ARG A 140 3.84 -13.34 16.05
C ARG A 140 3.67 -14.65 16.82
N THR A 141 2.58 -15.35 16.60
CA THR A 141 2.29 -16.64 17.25
C THR A 141 3.08 -17.79 16.64
N GLY A 142 3.73 -17.60 15.48
CA GLY A 142 4.55 -18.61 14.83
C GLY A 142 3.77 -19.84 14.34
N ILE A 143 2.43 -19.77 14.33
CA ILE A 143 1.54 -20.89 13.98
C ILE A 143 1.70 -21.25 12.50
N ILE A 144 1.89 -20.25 11.63
CA ILE A 144 2.07 -20.47 10.19
C ILE A 144 3.55 -20.48 9.85
N LYS A 145 4.08 -21.68 9.56
CA LYS A 145 5.36 -21.85 8.87
C LYS A 145 5.10 -21.99 7.38
N VAL A 146 5.66 -21.07 6.58
CA VAL A 146 5.57 -21.11 5.11
C VAL A 146 6.40 -22.30 4.60
N SER A 147 5.76 -23.45 4.46
CA SER A 147 6.38 -24.65 3.89
C SER A 147 6.37 -24.61 2.37
N GLN A 148 7.22 -25.42 1.74
CA GLN A 148 7.28 -25.54 0.28
C GLN A 148 5.92 -26.00 -0.29
N LYS A 149 5.17 -26.86 0.41
CA LYS A 149 3.81 -27.28 0.02
C LYS A 149 2.81 -26.12 0.05
N PHE A 150 2.87 -25.25 1.08
CA PHE A 150 2.02 -24.06 1.14
C PHE A 150 2.32 -23.10 -0.01
N ARG A 151 3.61 -22.88 -0.31
CA ARG A 151 4.02 -22.03 -1.45
C ARG A 151 3.52 -22.57 -2.79
N THR A 152 3.67 -23.86 -3.04
CA THR A 152 3.16 -24.49 -4.28
C THR A 152 1.63 -24.37 -4.38
N GLY A 153 0.91 -24.54 -3.26
CA GLY A 153 -0.55 -24.37 -3.22
C GLY A 153 -0.98 -22.94 -3.57
N VAL A 154 -0.34 -21.93 -2.98
CA VAL A 154 -0.62 -20.52 -3.29
C VAL A 154 -0.33 -20.22 -4.76
N ILE A 155 0.83 -20.63 -5.28
CA ILE A 155 1.20 -20.41 -6.69
C ILE A 155 0.21 -21.10 -7.64
N ALA A 156 -0.24 -22.32 -7.33
CA ALA A 156 -1.24 -23.01 -8.12
C ALA A 156 -2.58 -22.27 -8.11
N ALA A 157 -3.03 -21.78 -6.95
CA ALA A 157 -4.28 -21.02 -6.83
C ALA A 157 -4.21 -19.68 -7.58
N THR A 158 -3.14 -18.90 -7.41
CA THR A 158 -2.96 -17.62 -8.13
C THR A 158 -2.78 -17.85 -9.63
N GLY A 159 -2.03 -18.88 -10.01
CA GLY A 159 -1.84 -19.26 -11.41
C GLY A 159 -3.13 -19.69 -12.10
N GLY A 160 -4.01 -20.42 -11.39
CA GLY A 160 -5.33 -20.78 -11.88
C GLY A 160 -6.20 -19.56 -12.18
N ILE A 161 -6.26 -18.59 -11.27
CA ILE A 161 -7.01 -17.33 -11.47
C ILE A 161 -6.43 -16.53 -12.65
N VAL A 162 -5.10 -16.44 -12.75
CA VAL A 162 -4.43 -15.75 -13.86
C VAL A 162 -4.76 -16.42 -15.20
N LEU A 163 -4.73 -17.74 -15.28
CA LEU A 163 -5.09 -18.47 -16.50
C LEU A 163 -6.55 -18.22 -16.90
N LEU A 164 -7.48 -18.20 -15.93
CA LEU A 164 -8.88 -17.86 -16.21
C LEU A 164 -9.02 -16.45 -16.79
N TYR A 165 -8.31 -15.47 -16.22
CA TYR A 165 -8.30 -14.11 -16.76
C TYR A 165 -7.66 -14.02 -18.15
N LEU A 166 -6.57 -14.76 -18.42
CA LEU A 166 -5.93 -14.80 -19.74
C LEU A 166 -6.84 -15.42 -20.82
N VAL A 167 -7.55 -16.49 -20.48
CA VAL A 167 -8.54 -17.11 -21.37
C VAL A 167 -9.70 -16.15 -21.63
N GLN A 168 -10.19 -15.47 -20.59
CA GLN A 168 -11.24 -14.46 -20.73
C GLN A 168 -10.79 -13.29 -21.62
N TRP A 169 -9.58 -12.76 -21.45
CA TRP A 169 -9.04 -11.70 -22.31
C TRP A 169 -8.88 -12.17 -23.76
N GLY A 170 -8.36 -13.38 -23.98
CA GLY A 170 -8.25 -13.99 -25.30
C GLY A 170 -9.62 -14.16 -25.98
N LEU A 171 -10.60 -14.72 -25.27
CA LEU A 171 -11.96 -14.88 -25.79
C LEU A 171 -12.64 -13.54 -26.08
N SER A 172 -12.49 -12.54 -25.20
CA SER A 172 -13.04 -11.20 -25.39
C SER A 172 -12.41 -10.42 -26.55
N ALA A 173 -11.15 -10.72 -26.90
CA ALA A 173 -10.44 -10.08 -28.01
C ALA A 173 -10.90 -10.60 -29.38
N PHE A 174 -11.34 -11.85 -29.46
CA PHE A 174 -11.79 -12.48 -30.72
C PHE A 174 -13.31 -12.67 -30.81
N THR A 175 -14.04 -12.61 -29.69
CA THR A 175 -15.49 -12.87 -29.63
C THR A 175 -16.19 -11.95 -28.61
N HIS A 176 -17.41 -11.48 -28.93
CA HIS A 176 -18.23 -10.65 -28.03
C HIS A 176 -18.91 -11.44 -26.88
N TYR A 177 -18.40 -12.64 -26.55
CA TYR A 177 -18.91 -13.46 -25.46
C TYR A 177 -18.17 -13.15 -24.16
N SER A 178 -18.89 -12.62 -23.17
CA SER A 178 -18.40 -12.46 -21.79
C SER A 178 -18.75 -13.71 -20.98
N ILE A 179 -17.77 -14.35 -20.35
CA ILE A 179 -18.04 -15.44 -19.39
C ILE A 179 -18.76 -14.84 -18.17
N PRO A 180 -20.00 -15.26 -17.84
CA PRO A 180 -20.87 -14.58 -16.85
C PRO A 180 -20.39 -14.59 -15.39
N PHE A 181 -19.23 -15.18 -15.08
CA PHE A 181 -18.79 -15.44 -13.72
C PHE A 181 -17.49 -14.71 -13.32
N VAL A 182 -16.96 -13.87 -14.21
CA VAL A 182 -15.64 -13.23 -14.01
C VAL A 182 -15.76 -11.72 -13.75
N ASN A 183 -16.73 -11.04 -14.37
CA ASN A 183 -17.07 -9.65 -14.10
C ASN A 183 -18.60 -9.55 -14.04
N GLY A 184 -19.14 -9.11 -12.91
CA GLY A 184 -20.55 -8.70 -12.79
C GLY A 184 -20.79 -7.36 -13.45
#